data_AF-A0A8C4X2I6-F1
#
_entry.id   AF-A0A8C4X2I6-F1
#
_cell.length_a   1.000
_cell.length_b   1.000
_cell.length_c   1.000
_cell.angle_alpha   90.00
_cell.angle_beta   90.00
_cell.angle_gamma   90.00
#
_symmetry.space_group_name_H-M   'P 1'
#
loop_
_entity.id
_entity.type
_entity.pdbx_description
1 polymer ?
#
loop_
_entity_poly.entity_id
_entity_poly.type
_entity_poly.pdbx_seq_one_letter_code
_entity_poly.pdbx_strand_id
1 'polypeptide(L)'
;MVACYPGNGTGYVRHVDNPNGDGRCVTCIYYLNKNWDVKVLSIYPEGRTSRSQHDPIFDRLLIFWSVLNCCLLFCSLLRYAITVWYFDAKERAEAKEKYRLGTYLHLVVKKPPTPV
;
A
#
# COMPACT_ATOMS: atom_id res chain seq x y z
N MET A 1 -5.21 1.23 8.61
CA MET A 1 -6.09 0.26 7.94
C MET A 1 -6.04 -1.05 8.71
N VAL A 2 -7.19 -1.65 9.04
CA VAL A 2 -7.27 -3.01 9.57
C VAL A 2 -7.78 -3.91 8.45
N ALA A 3 -7.11 -5.04 8.20
CA ALA A 3 -7.44 -5.94 7.11
C ALA A 3 -7.65 -7.38 7.59
N CYS A 4 -8.66 -8.02 7.04
CA CYS A 4 -8.99 -9.42 7.22
C CYS A 4 -9.02 -10.07 5.83
N TYR A 5 -8.20 -11.11 5.65
CA TYR A 5 -8.20 -11.94 4.45
C TYR A 5 -8.84 -13.26 4.83
N PRO A 6 -10.02 -13.60 4.29
CA PRO A 6 -10.79 -14.75 4.76
C PRO A 6 -10.18 -16.11 4.36
N GLY A 7 -9.14 -16.13 3.52
CA GLY A 7 -8.59 -17.35 2.94
C GLY A 7 -9.11 -17.58 1.52
N ASN A 8 -9.28 -18.85 1.11
CA ASN A 8 -9.84 -19.26 -0.19
C ASN A 8 -9.08 -18.77 -1.43
N GLY A 9 -7.76 -18.64 -1.34
CA GLY A 9 -6.95 -18.16 -2.46
C GLY A 9 -7.14 -16.67 -2.72
N THR A 10 -7.50 -15.89 -1.69
CA THR A 10 -7.47 -14.43 -1.74
C THR A 10 -6.06 -13.91 -1.43
N GLY A 11 -5.66 -12.82 -2.09
CA GLY A 11 -4.31 -12.30 -2.06
C GLY A 11 -4.25 -10.92 -2.72
N TYR A 12 -3.05 -10.34 -2.78
CA TYR A 12 -2.83 -9.11 -3.55
C TYR A 12 -1.83 -9.38 -4.66
N VAL A 13 -2.19 -8.94 -5.86
CA VAL A 13 -1.24 -8.84 -6.97
C VAL A 13 -0.09 -7.92 -6.59
N ARG A 14 1.04 -8.09 -7.27
CA ARG A 14 2.20 -7.23 -7.10
C ARG A 14 1.81 -5.76 -7.32
N HIS A 15 2.18 -4.89 -6.39
CA HIS A 15 1.93 -3.45 -6.46
C HIS A 15 3.01 -2.66 -5.71
N VAL A 16 2.98 -1.35 -5.89
CA VAL A 16 3.73 -0.39 -5.08
C VAL A 16 2.71 0.38 -4.25
N ASP A 17 2.98 0.62 -2.98
CA ASP A 17 2.05 1.35 -2.11
C ASP A 17 1.93 2.80 -2.57
N ASN A 18 3.05 3.47 -2.83
CA ASN A 18 3.11 4.84 -3.33
C ASN A 18 3.79 4.94 -4.72
N PRO A 19 3.08 4.59 -5.81
CA PRO A 19 3.66 4.63 -7.16
C PRO A 19 3.76 6.05 -7.73
N ASN A 20 2.93 6.99 -7.26
CA ASN A 20 2.71 8.30 -7.90
C ASN A 20 3.13 9.49 -7.04
N GLY A 21 3.77 9.24 -5.89
CA GLY A 21 4.22 10.29 -4.99
C GLY A 21 3.08 10.99 -4.24
N ASP A 22 2.19 10.23 -3.60
CA ASP A 22 1.06 10.76 -2.82
C ASP A 22 1.43 11.20 -1.39
N GLY A 23 2.71 11.06 -1.04
CA GLY A 23 3.31 11.40 0.24
C GLY A 23 3.61 10.21 1.14
N ARG A 24 3.08 9.00 0.89
CA ARG A 24 3.37 7.83 1.73
C ARG A 24 4.82 7.39 1.53
N CYS A 25 5.64 7.47 2.58
CA CYS A 25 7.07 7.13 2.49
C CYS A 25 7.41 5.81 3.19
N VAL A 26 6.73 5.47 4.30
CA VAL A 26 6.97 4.24 5.06
C VAL A 26 5.66 3.49 5.27
N THR A 27 5.67 2.21 4.94
CA THR A 27 4.61 1.26 5.25
C THR A 27 5.01 0.45 6.48
N CYS A 28 4.12 0.43 7.47
CA CYS A 28 4.28 -0.32 8.71
C CYS A 28 3.13 -1.30 8.87
N ILE A 29 3.42 -2.60 8.98
CA ILE A 29 2.43 -3.67 9.10
C ILE A 29 2.66 -4.41 10.40
N TYR A 30 1.60 -4.57 11.19
CA TYR A 30 1.58 -5.38 12.40
C TYR A 30 0.70 -6.62 12.20
N TYR A 31 1.23 -7.79 12.53
CA TYR A 31 0.60 -9.08 12.27
C TYR A 31 0.04 -9.74 13.53
N LEU A 32 -1.09 -10.43 13.38
CA LEU A 32 -1.91 -10.94 14.48
C LEU A 32 -2.18 -12.46 14.38
N ASN A 33 -1.38 -13.20 13.60
CA ASN A 33 -1.70 -14.59 13.22
C ASN A 33 -0.87 -15.60 14.03
N LYS A 34 -1.49 -16.22 15.04
CA LYS A 34 -0.85 -17.26 15.87
C LYS A 34 -0.62 -18.54 15.06
N ASN A 35 0.44 -19.26 15.38
CA ASN A 35 0.77 -20.58 14.80
C ASN A 35 0.85 -20.56 13.26
N TRP A 36 1.37 -19.47 12.70
CA TRP A 36 1.53 -19.31 11.26
C TRP A 36 2.91 -19.80 10.79
N ASP A 37 2.95 -20.58 9.72
CA ASP A 37 4.15 -21.29 9.24
C ASP A 37 4.48 -21.09 7.74
N VAL A 38 3.67 -20.32 7.00
CA VAL A 38 3.88 -20.07 5.56
C VAL A 38 4.30 -18.63 5.26
N LYS A 39 5.29 -18.43 4.39
CA LYS A 39 5.65 -17.07 3.91
C LYS A 39 4.61 -16.55 2.93
N VAL A 40 4.03 -15.37 3.18
CA VAL A 40 2.99 -14.81 2.28
C VAL A 40 3.29 -13.42 1.76
N LEU A 41 4.00 -12.57 2.50
CA LEU A 41 4.37 -11.26 1.98
C LEU A 41 5.72 -11.36 1.30
N SER A 42 5.88 -10.62 0.21
CA SER A 42 7.18 -10.50 -0.41
C SER A 42 7.48 -9.12 -0.93
N ILE A 43 8.71 -8.70 -0.66
CA ILE A 43 9.21 -7.38 -0.99
C ILE A 43 10.35 -7.55 -1.98
N TYR A 44 10.31 -6.77 -3.04
CA TYR A 44 11.29 -6.74 -4.12
C TYR A 44 12.09 -5.43 -3.98
N PRO A 45 13.29 -5.48 -3.38
CA PRO A 45 14.16 -4.31 -3.29
C PRO A 45 14.62 -3.89 -4.68
N GLU A 46 14.63 -2.58 -4.93
CA GLU A 46 15.11 -2.05 -6.20
C GLU A 46 16.60 -2.39 -6.41
N GLY A 47 16.97 -2.74 -7.64
CA GLY A 47 18.35 -3.12 -7.99
C GLY A 47 18.81 -4.48 -7.45
N ARG A 48 17.93 -5.29 -6.83
CA ARG A 48 18.26 -6.65 -6.38
C ARG A 48 17.50 -7.70 -7.17
N THR A 49 18.19 -8.78 -7.51
CA THR A 49 17.60 -9.96 -8.15
C THR A 49 16.82 -10.84 -7.17
N SER A 50 17.13 -10.75 -5.87
CA SER A 50 16.50 -11.56 -4.83
C SER A 50 15.32 -10.85 -4.16
N ARG A 51 14.24 -11.59 -3.97
CA ARG A 51 13.04 -11.19 -3.21
C ARG A 51 13.20 -11.56 -1.75
N SER A 52 12.82 -10.65 -0.84
CA SER A 52 12.67 -11.01 0.58
C SER A 52 11.25 -11.51 0.84
N GLN A 53 11.11 -12.63 1.55
CA GLN A 53 9.83 -13.25 1.86
C GLN A 53 9.60 -13.25 3.37
N HIS A 54 8.38 -12.92 3.78
CA HIS A 54 8.03 -12.71 5.18
C HIS A 54 6.70 -13.38 5.56
N ASP A 55 6.75 -13.99 6.73
CA ASP A 55 5.71 -14.72 7.40
C ASP A 55 4.91 -13.72 8.28
N PRO A 56 3.58 -13.71 8.22
CA PRO A 56 2.72 -12.81 8.98
C PRO A 56 2.46 -13.33 10.40
N ILE A 57 3.52 -13.77 11.09
CA ILE A 57 3.39 -14.37 12.43
C ILE A 57 2.89 -13.36 13.47
N PHE A 58 2.24 -13.86 14.51
CA PHE A 58 1.76 -13.07 15.64
C PHE A 58 2.86 -12.20 16.25
N ASP A 59 2.50 -10.96 16.60
CA ASP A 59 3.36 -9.97 17.28
C ASP A 59 4.57 -9.51 16.44
N ARG A 60 4.54 -9.73 15.12
CA ARG A 60 5.55 -9.20 14.21
C ARG A 60 5.17 -7.81 13.72
N LEU A 61 6.11 -6.87 13.88
CA LEU A 61 6.11 -5.58 13.19
C LEU A 61 7.04 -5.65 11.96
N LEU A 62 6.54 -5.26 10.80
CA LEU A 62 7.29 -5.17 9.55
C LEU A 62 7.25 -3.73 9.02
N ILE A 63 8.42 -3.19 8.69
CA ILE A 63 8.57 -1.82 8.20
C ILE A 63 9.35 -1.84 6.89
N PHE A 64 8.85 -1.14 5.87
CA PHE A 64 9.53 -0.98 4.59
C PHE A 64 9.12 0.32 3.89
N TRP A 65 9.94 0.77 2.95
CA TRP A 65 9.67 1.97 2.16
C TRP A 65 8.46 1.75 1.24
N SER A 66 7.51 2.68 1.23
CA SER A 66 6.26 2.57 0.44
C SER A 66 6.48 2.64 -1.08
N VAL A 67 7.67 3.02 -1.53
CA VAL A 67 8.09 3.01 -2.95
C VAL A 67 8.54 1.62 -3.43
N LEU A 68 8.74 0.67 -2.52
CA LEU A 68 9.14 -0.68 -2.89
C LEU A 68 7.97 -1.48 -3.47
N ASN A 69 8.28 -2.35 -4.43
CA ASN A 69 7.32 -3.31 -4.94
C ASN A 69 7.07 -4.41 -3.90
N CYS A 70 5.81 -4.64 -3.57
CA CYS A 70 5.37 -5.70 -2.68
C CYS A 70 4.33 -6.60 -3.35
N CYS A 71 4.20 -7.83 -2.88
CA CYS A 71 3.19 -8.78 -3.35
C CYS A 71 2.77 -9.68 -2.19
N LEU A 72 1.46 -9.89 -2.02
CA LEU A 72 0.93 -10.82 -1.03
C LEU A 72 0.49 -12.09 -1.76
N LEU A 73 1.23 -13.17 -1.56
CA LEU A 73 0.86 -14.49 -2.05
C LEU A 73 -0.55 -14.86 -1.56
N PHE A 74 -1.29 -15.51 -2.44
CA PHE A 74 -2.61 -16.03 -2.14
C PHE A 74 -2.54 -16.97 -0.95
N CYS A 75 -3.40 -16.73 0.04
CA CYS A 75 -3.47 -17.57 1.22
C CYS A 75 -4.84 -18.24 1.30
N SER A 76 -4.81 -19.53 1.65
CA SER A 76 -5.99 -20.34 1.95
C SER A 76 -6.45 -20.17 3.40
N LEU A 77 -5.63 -19.55 4.27
CA LEU A 77 -5.91 -19.35 5.69
C LEU A 77 -6.37 -17.92 5.99
N LEU A 78 -7.17 -17.80 7.05
CA LEU A 78 -7.64 -16.53 7.60
C LEU A 78 -6.45 -15.70 8.13
N ARG A 79 -6.26 -14.49 7.61
CA ARG A 79 -5.12 -13.62 7.95
C ARG A 79 -5.57 -12.23 8.37
N TYR A 80 -5.06 -11.78 9.51
CA TYR A 80 -5.25 -10.45 10.06
C TYR A 80 -3.96 -9.63 10.02
N ALA A 81 -4.10 -8.34 9.70
CA ALA A 81 -3.02 -7.37 9.77
C ALA A 81 -3.55 -5.94 10.01
N ILE A 82 -2.73 -5.12 10.64
CA ILE A 82 -2.96 -3.68 10.80
C ILE A 82 -1.84 -2.96 10.03
N THR A 83 -2.22 -2.06 9.13
CA THR A 83 -1.28 -1.26 8.34
C THR A 83 -1.41 0.22 8.67
N VAL A 84 -0.27 0.87 8.91
CA VAL A 84 -0.12 2.31 9.04
C VAL A 84 0.85 2.79 7.96
N TRP A 85 0.56 3.92 7.33
CA TRP A 85 1.48 4.60 6.42
C TRP A 85 1.90 5.92 7.05
N TYR A 86 3.21 6.15 7.11
CA TYR A 86 3.78 7.44 7.49
C TYR A 86 4.01 8.28 6.24
N PHE A 87 3.87 9.59 6.40
CA PHE A 87 3.95 10.55 5.32
C PHE A 87 5.25 11.36 5.41
N ASP A 88 5.88 11.60 4.26
CA ASP A 88 6.82 12.70 4.12
C ASP A 88 6.04 14.02 4.03
N ALA A 89 6.43 15.01 4.83
CA ALA A 89 5.67 16.24 4.96
C ALA A 89 5.66 17.06 3.67
N LYS A 90 6.80 17.11 2.97
CA LYS A 90 6.96 17.90 1.74
C LYS A 90 6.20 17.24 0.59
N GLU A 91 6.44 15.96 0.35
CA GLU A 91 5.78 15.20 -0.72
C GLU A 91 4.27 15.18 -0.51
N ARG A 92 3.80 15.03 0.73
CA ARG A 92 2.36 15.07 1.03
C ARG A 92 1.74 16.45 0.77
N ALA A 93 2.45 17.54 1.05
CA ALA A 93 1.97 18.89 0.77
C ALA A 93 1.85 19.12 -0.75
N GLU A 94 2.88 18.73 -1.51
CA GLU A 94 2.88 18.83 -2.98
C GLU A 94 1.77 17.97 -3.61
N ALA A 95 1.57 16.75 -3.12
CA ALA A 95 0.51 15.87 -3.57
C ALA A 95 -0.89 16.49 -3.36
N LYS A 96 -1.15 17.04 -2.16
CA LYS A 96 -2.43 17.71 -1.85
C LYS A 96 -2.73 18.86 -2.81
N GLU A 97 -1.72 19.66 -3.14
CA GLU A 97 -1.91 20.78 -4.06
C GLU A 97 -2.20 20.31 -5.49
N LYS A 98 -1.48 19.29 -5.97
CA LYS A 98 -1.77 18.65 -7.27
C LYS A 98 -3.20 18.13 -7.36
N TYR A 99 -3.68 17.45 -6.31
CA TYR A 99 -5.06 16.95 -6.25
C TYR A 99 -6.08 18.10 -6.28
N ARG A 100 -5.85 19.16 -5.51
CA ARG A 100 -6.72 20.35 -5.48
C ARG A 100 -6.85 20.98 -6.87
N LEU A 101 -5.73 21.18 -7.56
CA LEU A 101 -5.69 21.73 -8.92
C LEU A 101 -6.35 20.79 -9.94
N GLY A 102 -6.12 19.49 -9.84
CA GLY A 102 -6.75 18.49 -10.72
C GLY A 102 -8.27 18.46 -10.58
N THR A 103 -8.79 18.56 -9.35
CA THR A 103 -10.24 18.68 -9.11
C THR A 103 -10.79 19.98 -9.71
N TYR A 104 -10.07 21.10 -9.56
CA TYR A 104 -10.50 22.38 -10.12
C TYR A 104 -10.56 22.34 -11.66
N LEU A 105 -9.53 21.83 -12.34
CA LEU A 105 -9.55 21.66 -13.79
C LEU A 105 -10.69 20.76 -14.25
N HIS A 106 -10.95 19.65 -13.54
CA HIS A 106 -12.05 18.75 -13.89
C HIS A 106 -13.42 19.43 -13.81
N LEU A 107 -13.61 20.31 -12.81
CA LEU A 107 -14.83 21.10 -12.66
C LEU A 107 -14.97 22.18 -13.73
N VAL A 108 -13.88 22.85 -14.11
CA VAL A 108 -13.89 23.90 -15.16
C VAL A 108 -14.16 23.30 -16.53
N VAL A 109 -13.53 22.18 -16.89
CA VAL A 109 -13.70 21.53 -18.21
C VAL A 109 -15.10 20.92 -18.40
N LYS A 110 -15.76 20.52 -17.31
CA LYS A 110 -17.12 19.96 -17.35
C LYS A 110 -18.23 21.01 -17.27
N LYS A 111 -17.92 22.28 -17.02
CA LYS A 111 -18.93 23.34 -17.02
C LYS A 111 -19.20 23.74 -18.48
N PRO A 112 -20.41 23.55 -19.03
CA PRO A 112 -20.71 24.02 -20.37
C PRO A 112 -20.51 25.54 -20.43
N PRO A 113 -20.04 26.11 -21.57
CA PRO A 113 -19.93 27.55 -21.71
C PRO A 113 -21.31 28.16 -21.46
N THR A 114 -21.39 29.08 -20.50
CA THR A 114 -22.59 29.89 -20.28
C THR A 114 -22.88 30.66 -21.58
N PRO A 115 -24.06 30.50 -22.19
CA PRO A 115 -24.43 31.32 -23.33
C PRO A 115 -24.49 32.78 -22.86
N VAL A 116 -23.79 33.64 -23.59
CA VAL A 116 -23.83 35.11 -23.46
C VAL A 116 -25.12 35.62 -24.11
#